data_AF-A0A6A3D9M4-F1
#
_entry.id   AF-A0A6A3D9M4-F1
#
_cell.length_a   1.000
_cell.length_b   1.000
_cell.length_c   1.000
_cell.angle_alpha   90.00
_cell.angle_beta   90.00
_cell.angle_gamma   90.00
#
_symmetry.space_group_name_H-M   'P 1'
#
loop_
_entity.id
_entity.type
_entity.pdbx_description
1 polymer ?
#
loop_
_entity_poly.entity_id
_entity_poly.type
_entity_poly.pdbx_seq_one_letter_code
_entity_poly.pdbx_strand_id
1 'polypeptide(L)'
;MLWCCGSTSTFQPKMKGRFIVNPFQELNLTPADRTSLEDLANQCITTNLQLCMKYMSGSKRSVDPHHWKPLKEKERLRVYSERPEGAAAAAASGNEPTGSGLPMILCVGTMEGKLEDLLFGVISEDLETMRVKAS
;
A
#
# COMPACT_ATOMS: atom_id res chain seq x y z
N MET A 1 -28.85 42.63 -27.35
CA MET A 1 -28.65 44.08 -27.38
C MET A 1 -27.97 44.48 -26.09
N LEU A 2 -26.84 45.17 -26.24
CA LEU A 2 -26.00 45.83 -25.24
C LEU A 2 -25.18 44.96 -24.27
N TRP A 3 -23.90 45.30 -24.36
CA TRP A 3 -22.67 44.75 -23.83
C TRP A 3 -22.05 45.82 -22.91
N CYS A 4 -21.05 45.41 -22.13
CA CYS A 4 -20.03 46.16 -21.36
C CYS A 4 -20.07 45.78 -19.87
N CYS A 5 -18.95 45.56 -19.17
CA CYS A 5 -17.53 45.65 -19.49
C CYS A 5 -16.77 44.78 -18.46
N GLY A 6 -15.56 44.35 -18.81
CA GLY A 6 -14.85 43.30 -18.09
C GLY A 6 -14.20 43.66 -16.75
N SER A 7 -13.71 42.62 -16.11
CA SER A 7 -12.41 42.62 -15.44
C SER A 7 -11.93 41.18 -15.39
N THR A 8 -10.76 40.94 -15.99
CA THR A 8 -9.95 39.74 -15.76
C THR A 8 -9.55 39.71 -14.30
N SER A 9 -10.40 39.10 -13.45
CA SER A 9 -10.02 38.74 -12.10
C SER A 9 -9.29 37.40 -12.18
N THR A 10 -7.97 37.47 -12.13
CA THR A 10 -7.10 36.35 -11.77
C THR A 10 -7.66 35.71 -10.50
N PHE A 11 -8.35 34.58 -10.67
CA PHE A 11 -8.64 33.69 -9.56
C PHE A 11 -7.30 33.05 -9.18
N GLN A 12 -6.54 33.72 -8.32
CA GLN A 12 -5.48 33.06 -7.59
C GLN A 12 -6.16 32.25 -6.47
N PRO A 13 -6.19 30.91 -6.53
CA PRO A 13 -6.47 30.15 -5.34
C PRO A 13 -5.33 30.46 -4.36
N LYS A 14 -5.66 31.27 -3.35
CA LYS A 14 -4.80 31.57 -2.20
C LYS A 14 -4.67 30.28 -1.39
N MET A 15 -3.86 29.34 -1.86
CA MET A 15 -3.47 28.17 -1.10
C MET A 15 -2.58 28.66 0.05
N LYS A 16 -3.17 28.72 1.25
CA LYS A 16 -2.50 29.07 2.50
C LYS A 16 -1.39 28.05 2.76
N GLY A 17 -0.19 28.39 2.30
CA GLY A 17 1.04 27.64 2.53
C GLY A 17 1.42 27.63 4.01
N ARG A 18 0.95 26.63 4.75
CA ARG A 18 1.35 26.47 6.16
C ARG A 18 1.92 25.11 6.53
N PHE A 19 1.93 24.10 5.65
CA PHE A 19 2.45 22.77 5.99
C PHE A 19 3.06 21.99 4.81
N ILE A 20 3.82 22.63 3.92
CA ILE A 20 4.54 21.89 2.86
C ILE A 20 5.98 22.42 2.74
N VAL A 21 6.68 22.53 3.87
CA VAL A 21 8.14 22.55 3.81
C VAL A 21 8.56 21.25 4.46
N ASN A 22 9.13 20.36 3.65
CA ASN A 22 9.73 19.13 4.15
C ASN A 22 10.77 19.54 5.21
N PRO A 23 10.57 19.19 6.49
CA PRO A 23 11.48 19.59 7.56
C PRO A 23 12.80 18.80 7.52
N PHE A 24 12.89 17.79 6.65
CA PHE A 24 14.06 16.97 6.45
C PHE A 24 14.93 17.51 5.32
N GLN A 25 16.23 17.31 5.45
CA GLN A 25 17.19 17.62 4.39
C GLN A 25 16.88 16.80 3.13
N GLU A 26 17.27 17.33 1.97
CA GLU A 26 17.17 16.58 0.72
C GLU A 26 17.91 15.24 0.82
N LEU A 27 17.22 14.16 0.47
CA LEU A 27 17.75 12.82 0.54
C LEU A 27 18.80 12.61 -0.56
N ASN A 28 20.07 12.62 -0.17
CA ASN A 28 21.20 12.37 -1.06
C ASN A 28 21.66 10.92 -0.91
N LEU A 29 21.29 10.07 -1.87
CA LEU A 29 21.70 8.66 -1.90
C LEU A 29 22.96 8.47 -2.74
N THR A 30 23.92 7.71 -2.21
CA THR A 30 25.06 7.26 -3.01
C THR A 30 24.61 6.23 -4.05
N PRO A 31 25.36 6.00 -5.15
CA PRO A 31 25.03 4.95 -6.10
C PRO A 31 24.92 3.56 -5.44
N ALA A 32 25.77 3.27 -4.44
CA ALA A 32 25.75 2.01 -3.71
C ALA A 32 24.48 1.85 -2.86
N ASP A 33 24.03 2.92 -2.20
CA ASP A 33 22.78 2.89 -1.42
C ASP A 33 21.56 2.69 -2.32
N ARG A 34 21.55 3.31 -3.50
CA ARG A 34 20.48 3.11 -4.49
C ARG A 34 20.38 1.66 -4.93
N THR A 35 21.50 1.04 -5.30
CA THR A 35 21.53 -0.38 -5.65
C THR A 35 21.08 -1.26 -4.49
N SER A 36 21.53 -0.96 -3.27
CA SER A 36 21.13 -1.73 -2.08
C SER A 36 19.63 -1.63 -1.80
N LEU A 37 19.03 -0.46 -1.97
CA LEU A 37 17.58 -0.25 -1.83
C LEU A 37 16.79 -0.96 -2.93
N GLU A 38 17.29 -0.96 -4.17
CA GLU A 38 16.68 -1.67 -5.29
C GLU A 38 16.71 -3.19 -5.07
N ASP A 39 17.86 -3.73 -4.64
CA ASP A 39 18.01 -5.15 -4.30
C ASP A 39 17.06 -5.55 -3.17
N LEU A 40 16.96 -4.72 -2.12
CA LEU A 40 16.02 -4.95 -1.02
C LEU A 40 14.56 -4.97 -1.52
N ALA A 41 14.18 -4.01 -2.36
CA ALA A 41 12.83 -3.96 -2.93
C ALA A 41 12.53 -5.21 -3.77
N ASN A 42 13.46 -5.62 -4.62
CA ASN A 42 13.34 -6.82 -5.44
C ASN A 42 13.22 -8.10 -4.60
N GLN A 43 13.98 -8.19 -3.51
CA GLN A 43 13.86 -9.28 -2.54
C GLN A 43 12.47 -9.29 -1.88
N CYS A 44 12.00 -8.15 -1.37
CA CYS A 44 10.67 -8.05 -0.77
C CYS A 44 9.56 -8.45 -1.76
N ILE A 45 9.63 -8.02 -3.01
CA ILE A 45 8.66 -8.38 -4.05
C ILE A 45 8.70 -9.89 -4.30
N THR A 46 9.89 -10.45 -4.51
CA THR A 46 10.07 -11.87 -4.83
C THR A 46 9.56 -12.78 -3.70
N THR A 47 9.93 -12.47 -2.46
CA THR A 47 9.50 -13.24 -1.28
C THR A 47 7.98 -13.17 -1.11
N ASN A 48 7.38 -11.99 -1.21
CA ASN A 48 5.93 -11.86 -1.07
C ASN A 48 5.17 -12.52 -2.21
N LEU A 49 5.69 -12.46 -3.44
CA LEU A 49 5.10 -13.15 -4.58
C LEU A 49 5.10 -14.68 -4.37
N GLN A 50 6.19 -15.24 -3.86
CA GLN A 50 6.26 -16.68 -3.53
C GLN A 50 5.22 -17.08 -2.48
N LEU A 51 5.05 -16.28 -1.43
CA LEU A 51 4.03 -16.51 -0.39
C LEU A 51 2.61 -16.44 -0.98
N CYS A 52 2.33 -15.46 -1.84
CA CYS A 52 1.07 -15.36 -2.57
C CYS A 52 0.83 -16.58 -3.46
N MET A 53 1.83 -17.02 -4.22
CA MET A 53 1.72 -18.20 -5.09
C MET A 53 1.47 -19.48 -4.29
N LYS A 54 2.16 -19.66 -3.15
CA LYS A 54 1.94 -20.78 -2.21
C LYS A 54 0.50 -20.77 -1.68
N TYR A 55 -0.01 -19.61 -1.27
CA TYR A 55 -1.39 -19.46 -0.82
C TYR A 55 -2.40 -19.77 -1.93
N MET A 56 -2.11 -19.38 -3.18
CA MET A 56 -2.98 -19.62 -4.33
C MET A 56 -2.95 -21.07 -4.84
N SER A 57 -1.81 -21.76 -4.72
CA SER A 57 -1.63 -23.13 -5.23
C SER A 57 -2.22 -24.21 -4.34
N GLY A 58 -2.49 -23.90 -3.07
CA GLY A 58 -3.14 -24.81 -2.13
C GLY A 58 -4.56 -25.20 -2.58
N SER A 59 -4.93 -26.47 -2.39
CA SER A 59 -6.28 -26.99 -2.69
C SER A 59 -7.40 -26.27 -1.94
N LYS A 60 -7.06 -25.65 -0.80
CA LYS A 60 -7.93 -24.79 -0.02
C LYS A 60 -7.16 -23.53 0.35
N ARG A 61 -7.66 -22.37 -0.11
CA ARG A 61 -7.19 -21.03 0.30
C ARG A 61 -7.53 -20.81 1.78
N SER A 62 -6.70 -21.35 2.64
CA SER A 62 -6.85 -21.32 4.10
C SER A 62 -5.72 -20.53 4.71
N VAL A 63 -6.08 -19.69 5.67
CA VAL A 63 -5.14 -18.96 6.51
C VAL A 63 -4.93 -19.79 7.78
N ASP A 64 -3.69 -19.91 8.26
CA ASP A 64 -3.41 -20.63 9.50
C ASP A 64 -4.02 -19.89 10.71
N PRO A 65 -4.98 -20.48 11.45
CA PRO A 65 -5.58 -19.84 12.62
C PRO A 65 -4.64 -19.70 13.82
N HIS A 66 -3.55 -20.49 13.87
CA HIS A 66 -2.52 -20.38 14.90
C HIS A 66 -1.62 -19.17 14.68
N HIS A 67 -1.45 -18.73 13.43
CA HIS A 67 -0.71 -17.53 13.09
C HIS A 67 -1.60 -16.29 13.03
N TRP A 68 -2.80 -16.43 12.46
CA TRP A 68 -3.67 -15.30 12.15
C TRP A 68 -4.91 -15.27 13.04
N LYS A 69 -5.15 -14.13 13.69
CA LYS A 69 -6.38 -13.87 14.44
C LYS A 69 -7.37 -13.13 13.54
N PRO A 70 -8.61 -13.63 13.34
CA PRO A 70 -9.60 -12.90 12.55
C PRO A 70 -9.98 -11.59 13.26
N LEU A 71 -9.99 -10.50 12.50
CA LEU A 71 -10.31 -9.15 12.98
C LEU A 71 -11.69 -8.71 12.47
N LYS A 72 -11.92 -8.85 11.17
CA LYS A 72 -13.16 -8.40 10.53
C LYS A 72 -13.43 -9.20 9.27
N GLU A 73 -14.71 -9.42 9.00
CA GLU A 73 -15.18 -9.93 7.72
C GLU A 73 -16.20 -8.93 7.15
N LYS A 74 -16.05 -8.59 5.88
CA LYS A 74 -16.98 -7.74 5.15
C LYS A 74 -17.05 -8.20 3.71
N GLU A 75 -18.27 -8.39 3.21
CA GLU A 75 -18.52 -8.87 1.84
C GLU A 75 -17.77 -10.17 1.55
N ARG A 76 -16.74 -10.14 0.69
CA ARG A 76 -15.90 -11.30 0.35
C ARG A 76 -14.46 -11.16 0.84
N LEU A 77 -14.20 -10.20 1.74
CA LEU A 77 -12.90 -9.91 2.33
C LEU A 77 -12.87 -10.31 3.80
N ARG A 78 -11.81 -11.01 4.20
CA ARG A 78 -11.50 -11.36 5.58
C ARG A 78 -10.16 -10.75 5.96
N VAL A 79 -10.17 -10.01 7.07
CA VAL A 79 -9.01 -9.30 7.62
C VAL A 79 -8.58 -10.01 8.89
N TYR A 80 -7.28 -10.23 9.01
CA TYR A 80 -6.64 -10.89 10.13
C TYR A 80 -5.51 -10.03 10.67
N SER A 81 -5.29 -10.09 11.98
CA SER A 81 -4.09 -9.54 12.63
C SER A 81 -3.14 -10.68 12.97
N GLU A 82 -1.84 -10.43 12.83
CA GLU A 82 -0.81 -11.39 13.23
C GLU A 82 -0.84 -11.65 14.74
N ARG A 83 -0.69 -12.92 15.14
CA ARG A 83 -0.49 -13.32 16.54
C ARG A 83 1.01 -13.33 16.87
N PRO A 84 1.43 -12.90 18.07
CA PRO A 84 2.84 -12.94 18.46
C PRO A 84 3.47 -14.35 18.37
N GLU A 85 2.73 -15.38 18.77
CA GLU A 85 3.18 -16.77 18.70
C GLU A 85 3.37 -17.24 17.26
N GLY A 86 2.46 -16.79 16.39
CA GLY A 86 2.52 -17.00 14.95
C GLY A 86 3.73 -16.34 14.30
N ALA A 87 3.99 -15.08 14.65
CA ALA A 87 5.14 -14.32 14.16
C ALA A 87 6.46 -15.03 14.50
N ALA A 88 6.59 -15.53 15.73
CA ALA A 88 7.78 -16.27 16.16
C ALA A 88 7.96 -17.59 15.38
N ALA A 89 6.89 -18.34 15.16
CA ALA A 89 6.93 -19.58 14.38
C ALA A 89 7.21 -19.33 12.88
N ALA A 90 6.65 -18.24 12.32
CA ALA A 90 6.88 -17.81 10.95
C ALA A 90 8.33 -17.37 10.73
N ALA A 91 8.90 -16.60 11.68
CA ALA A 91 10.30 -16.19 11.63
C ALA A 91 11.26 -17.39 11.69
N ALA A 92 10.91 -18.46 12.42
CA ALA A 92 11.72 -19.67 12.50
C ALA A 92 11.60 -20.56 11.25
N SER A 93 10.43 -20.60 10.60
CA SER A 93 10.15 -21.49 9.47
C SER A 93 10.31 -20.84 8.10
N GLY A 94 10.26 -19.50 8.01
CA GLY A 94 10.33 -18.73 6.77
C GLY A 94 9.16 -18.97 5.80
N ASN A 95 8.12 -19.68 6.24
CA ASN A 95 7.10 -20.22 5.34
C ASN A 95 5.81 -19.38 5.33
N GLU A 96 5.68 -18.42 6.23
CA GLU A 96 4.51 -17.55 6.38
C GLU A 96 4.96 -16.07 6.41
N PRO A 97 4.11 -15.14 5.96
CA PRO A 97 4.43 -13.71 5.99
C PRO A 97 4.55 -13.22 7.44
N THR A 98 5.61 -12.46 7.74
CA THR A 98 5.85 -11.88 9.07
C THR A 98 6.28 -10.42 8.96
N GLY A 99 5.88 -9.60 9.94
CA GLY A 99 6.19 -8.17 9.97
C GLY A 99 7.59 -7.80 10.47
N SER A 100 8.52 -8.76 10.60
CA SER A 100 9.88 -8.50 11.11
C SER A 100 9.88 -7.76 12.46
N GLY A 101 8.96 -8.13 13.35
CA GLY A 101 8.75 -7.48 14.65
C GLY A 101 7.77 -6.30 14.64
N LEU A 102 7.26 -5.91 13.48
CA LEU A 102 6.19 -4.93 13.34
C LEU A 102 4.81 -5.62 13.30
N PRO A 103 3.74 -4.98 13.80
CA PRO A 103 2.39 -5.51 13.68
C PRO A 103 1.98 -5.68 12.21
N MET A 104 1.52 -6.87 11.84
CA MET A 104 1.07 -7.18 10.48
C MET A 104 -0.44 -7.45 10.41
N ILE A 105 -1.05 -7.03 9.29
CA ILE A 105 -2.43 -7.32 8.92
C ILE A 105 -2.42 -8.11 7.60
N LEU A 106 -3.21 -9.18 7.54
CA LEU A 106 -3.44 -9.95 6.31
C LEU A 106 -4.90 -9.76 5.88
N CYS A 107 -5.11 -9.36 4.63
CA CYS A 107 -6.42 -9.32 4.01
C CYS A 107 -6.48 -10.34 2.88
N VAL A 108 -7.46 -11.23 2.92
CA VAL A 108 -7.69 -12.22 1.86
C VAL A 108 -9.14 -12.23 1.44
N GLY A 109 -9.37 -12.38 0.13
CA GLY A 109 -10.72 -12.41 -0.41
C GLY A 109 -10.76 -12.13 -1.89
N THR A 110 -11.96 -11.83 -2.39
CA THR A 110 -12.17 -11.39 -3.77
C THR A 110 -12.80 -10.01 -3.78
N MET A 111 -12.42 -9.20 -4.75
CA MET A 111 -12.97 -7.86 -4.99
C MET A 111 -13.45 -7.78 -6.44
N GLU A 112 -14.55 -7.09 -6.67
CA GLU A 112 -15.06 -6.79 -8.01
C GLU A 112 -14.40 -5.51 -8.55
N GLY A 113 -13.90 -5.55 -9.78
CA GLY A 113 -13.22 -4.41 -10.42
C GLY A 113 -11.98 -4.83 -11.21
N LYS A 114 -11.29 -3.84 -11.78
CA LYS A 114 -10.00 -4.05 -12.45
C LYS A 114 -8.85 -3.92 -11.46
N LEU A 115 -7.79 -4.70 -11.67
CA LEU A 115 -6.60 -4.66 -10.82
C LEU A 115 -5.93 -3.28 -10.86
N GLU A 116 -5.93 -2.66 -12.04
CA GLU A 116 -5.31 -1.36 -12.33
C GLU A 116 -5.97 -0.24 -11.52
N ASP A 117 -7.29 -0.31 -11.31
CA ASP A 117 -8.03 0.67 -10.53
C ASP A 117 -7.66 0.58 -9.05
N LEU A 118 -7.48 -0.63 -8.52
CA LEU A 118 -7.02 -0.86 -7.15
C LEU A 118 -5.57 -0.42 -6.98
N LEU A 119 -4.69 -0.81 -7.90
CA LEU A 119 -3.27 -0.50 -7.83
C LEU A 119 -3.02 1.02 -7.91
N PHE A 120 -3.81 1.74 -8.70
CA PHE A 120 -3.73 3.20 -8.75
C PHE A 120 -4.03 3.85 -7.40
N GLY A 121 -5.04 3.33 -6.67
CA GLY A 121 -5.34 3.81 -5.31
C GLY A 121 -4.23 3.53 -4.29
N VAL A 122 -3.38 2.52 -4.53
CA VAL A 122 -2.27 2.16 -3.64
C VAL A 122 -0.98 2.92 -3.99
N ILE A 123 -0.70 3.12 -5.28
CA ILE A 123 0.55 3.73 -5.76
C ILE A 123 0.48 5.27 -5.75
N SER A 124 -0.71 5.86 -5.82
CA SER A 124 -0.83 7.33 -5.88
C SER A 124 -0.30 7.97 -4.59
N GLU A 125 0.82 8.68 -4.71
CA GLU A 125 1.48 9.36 -3.58
C GLU A 125 0.70 10.59 -3.11
N ASP A 126 -0.16 11.16 -3.95
CA ASP A 126 -0.93 12.36 -3.63
C ASP A 126 -2.46 12.21 -3.91
N LEU A 127 -3.25 12.98 -3.18
CA LEU A 127 -4.71 12.98 -3.30
C LEU A 127 -5.21 13.62 -4.60
N GLU A 128 -4.39 14.45 -5.24
CA GLU A 128 -4.77 15.18 -6.44
C GLU A 128 -4.66 14.30 -7.69
N THR A 129 -3.63 13.47 -7.81
CA THR A 129 -3.48 12.43 -8.84
C THR A 129 -4.57 11.37 -8.74
N MET A 130 -5.02 11.03 -7.52
CA MET A 130 -6.17 10.14 -7.31
C MET A 130 -7.47 10.72 -7.91
N ARG A 131 -7.66 12.05 -7.85
CA ARG A 131 -8.89 12.74 -8.31
C ARG A 131 -8.99 12.85 -9.83
N VAL A 132 -7.87 12.96 -10.55
CA VAL A 132 -7.84 13.18 -12.00
C VAL A 132 -8.46 12.03 -12.80
N LYS A 133 -8.48 10.81 -12.25
CA LYS A 133 -8.99 9.61 -12.96
C LYS A 133 -10.41 9.18 -12.54
N ALA A 134 -11.00 9.87 -11.56
CA ALA A 134 -12.37 9.63 -11.09
C ALA A 134 -13.43 10.47 -11.84
N SER A 135 -12.99 11.38 -12.74
CA SER A 135 -13.80 12.28 -13.56
C SER A 135 -13.91 11.83 -15.01
#